data_AF-A0A942GHG9-F1
#
_entry.id   AF-A0A942GHG9-F1
#
_cell.length_a   1.000
_cell.length_b   1.000
_cell.length_c   1.000
_cell.angle_alpha   90.00
_cell.angle_beta   90.00
_cell.angle_gamma   90.00
#
_symmetry.space_group_name_H-M   'P 1'
#
loop_
_entity.id
_entity.type
_entity.pdbx_description
1 polymer ?
#
loop_
_entity_poly.entity_id
_entity_poly.type
_entity_poly.pdbx_seq_one_letter_code
_entity_poly.pdbx_strand_id
1 'polypeptide(L)'
;MNTISAFVNVNDISLAEYYLGQFGKEPLISSIKFISANRELVFDNLIKVDFVNSSETINKISKATESKYILVINKPIKIDLAPYSLERLISIAESTSAGILYSDYYEMGDARKPHPLIDYQTGSLRDDFDFG
;
A
#
# COMPACT_ATOMS: atom_id res chain seq x y z
N MET A 1 -15.60 -12.19 1.64
CA MET A 1 -14.39 -12.72 2.29
C MET A 1 -13.35 -11.63 2.22
N ASN A 2 -12.95 -11.06 3.35
CA ASN A 2 -11.91 -10.04 3.39
C ASN A 2 -10.57 -10.73 3.09
N THR A 3 -9.84 -10.27 2.09
CA THR A 3 -8.69 -11.00 1.51
C THR A 3 -7.40 -10.18 1.48
N ILE A 4 -7.43 -8.91 1.92
CA ILE A 4 -6.29 -7.99 1.89
C ILE A 4 -5.85 -7.58 3.31
N SER A 5 -4.56 -7.71 3.60
CA SER A 5 -3.90 -7.08 4.75
C SER A 5 -3.20 -5.81 4.27
N ALA A 6 -3.68 -4.66 4.72
CA ALA A 6 -3.16 -3.36 4.34
C ALA A 6 -2.04 -2.91 5.30
N PHE A 7 -0.92 -2.48 4.73
CA PHE A 7 0.24 -1.94 5.43
C PHE A 7 0.54 -0.55 4.91
N VAL A 8 0.42 0.45 5.77
CA VAL A 8 0.52 1.85 5.37
C VAL A 8 1.64 2.55 6.13
N ASN A 9 2.57 3.15 5.41
CA ASN A 9 3.57 4.04 5.98
C ASN A 9 2.90 5.32 6.48
N VAL A 10 3.16 5.68 7.73
CA VAL A 10 2.63 6.90 8.34
C VAL A 10 3.69 7.63 9.16
N ASN A 11 3.60 8.95 9.16
CA ASN A 11 4.47 9.86 9.90
C ASN A 11 3.79 10.44 11.16
N ASP A 12 2.44 10.46 11.19
CA ASP A 12 1.63 10.99 12.28
C ASP A 12 0.32 10.18 12.49
N ILE A 13 -0.39 10.50 13.57
CA ILE A 13 -1.66 9.83 13.96
C ILE A 13 -2.79 10.23 13.01
N SER A 14 -2.82 11.47 12.54
CA SER A 14 -3.89 11.98 11.67
C SER A 14 -3.94 11.25 10.32
N LEU A 15 -2.78 10.87 9.78
CA LEU A 15 -2.69 10.05 8.58
C LEU A 15 -3.19 8.61 8.85
N ALA A 16 -2.86 8.04 10.01
CA ALA A 16 -3.39 6.73 10.40
C ALA A 16 -4.92 6.75 10.52
N GLU A 17 -5.49 7.77 11.16
CA GLU A 17 -6.95 7.97 11.27
C GLU A 17 -7.63 8.11 9.91
N TYR A 18 -7.01 8.85 8.98
CA TYR A 18 -7.49 8.96 7.60
C TYR A 18 -7.60 7.58 6.94
N TYR A 19 -6.57 6.74 7.04
CA TYR A 19 -6.59 5.39 6.47
C TYR A 19 -7.55 4.45 7.20
N LEU A 20 -7.69 4.55 8.52
CA LEU A 20 -8.73 3.79 9.25
C LEU A 20 -10.13 4.14 8.74
N GLY A 21 -10.41 5.43 8.49
CA GLY A 21 -11.70 5.89 7.97
C GLY A 21 -11.98 5.48 6.52
N GLN A 22 -10.95 5.45 5.67
CA GLN A 22 -11.06 5.01 4.29
C GLN A 22 -11.15 3.48 4.21
N PHE A 23 -10.13 2.77 4.70
CA PHE A 23 -9.99 1.32 4.57
C PHE A 23 -10.96 0.54 5.45
N GLY A 24 -11.43 1.12 6.56
CA GLY A 24 -12.46 0.50 7.39
C GLY A 24 -13.82 0.37 6.70
N LYS A 25 -14.03 1.09 5.58
CA LYS A 25 -15.23 0.97 4.75
C LYS A 25 -15.08 -0.05 3.62
N GLU A 26 -13.87 -0.51 3.35
CA GLU A 26 -13.57 -1.41 2.24
C GLU A 26 -13.82 -2.88 2.65
N PRO A 27 -14.78 -3.58 2.03
CA PRO A 27 -15.14 -4.94 2.43
C PRO A 27 -14.05 -5.97 2.13
N LEU A 28 -13.08 -5.64 1.27
CA LEU A 28 -11.96 -6.51 0.92
C LEU A 28 -10.81 -6.47 1.93
N ILE A 29 -10.73 -5.42 2.76
CA ILE A 29 -9.64 -5.24 3.72
C ILE A 29 -9.98 -6.00 5.01
N SER A 30 -9.12 -6.94 5.40
CA SER A 30 -9.26 -7.77 6.60
C SER A 30 -8.56 -7.16 7.81
N SER A 31 -7.44 -6.48 7.58
CA SER A 31 -6.64 -5.86 8.62
C SER A 31 -5.90 -4.64 8.09
N ILE A 32 -5.73 -3.65 8.97
CA ILE A 32 -5.00 -2.42 8.69
C ILE A 32 -3.89 -2.33 9.72
N LYS A 33 -2.64 -2.33 9.26
CA LYS A 33 -1.44 -2.18 10.08
C LYS A 33 -0.64 -1.00 9.54
N PHE A 34 0.04 -0.31 10.44
CA PHE A 34 0.80 0.88 10.12
C PHE A 34 2.29 0.59 10.23
N ILE A 35 3.10 1.27 9.44
CA ILE A 35 4.55 1.17 9.46
C ILE A 35 5.11 2.56 9.67
N SER A 36 6.09 2.70 10.55
CA SER A 36 6.77 3.99 10.70
C SER A 36 8.19 3.81 11.19
N ALA A 37 9.07 4.65 10.64
CA ALA A 37 10.43 4.85 11.15
C ALA A 37 10.50 5.92 12.27
N ASN A 38 9.43 6.69 12.47
CA ASN A 38 9.35 7.64 13.58
C ASN A 38 9.21 6.87 14.89
N ARG A 39 10.23 6.88 15.76
CA ARG A 39 10.23 6.14 17.03
C ARG A 39 9.27 6.71 18.07
N GLU A 40 8.95 7.99 18.01
CA GLU A 40 8.09 8.68 18.98
C GLU A 40 6.59 8.40 18.77
N LEU A 41 6.20 8.02 17.55
CA LEU A 41 4.82 7.79 17.19
C LEU A 41 4.27 6.52 17.89
N VAL A 42 3.23 6.59 18.72
CA VAL A 42 2.73 5.38 19.40
C VAL A 42 1.22 5.33 19.31
N PHE A 43 0.70 4.25 18.74
CA PHE A 43 -0.72 3.89 18.69
C PHE A 43 -0.85 2.42 18.29
N ASP A 44 -2.06 1.87 18.38
CA ASP A 44 -2.34 0.46 18.11
C ASP A 44 -2.07 0.07 16.65
N ASN A 45 -1.70 -1.19 16.42
CA ASN A 45 -1.42 -1.73 15.08
C ASN A 45 -0.22 -1.07 14.35
N LEU A 46 0.62 -0.31 15.05
CA LEU A 46 1.86 0.25 14.52
C LEU A 46 3.03 -0.74 14.62
N ILE A 47 3.68 -0.99 13.49
CA ILE A 47 4.91 -1.77 13.36
C ILE A 47 6.09 -0.80 13.21
N LYS A 48 6.98 -0.83 14.21
CA LYS A 48 8.22 -0.05 14.19
C LYS A 48 9.27 -0.69 13.30
N VAL A 49 9.87 0.14 12.47
CA VAL A 49 10.95 -0.24 11.55
C VAL A 49 12.06 0.79 11.61
N ASP A 50 13.29 0.43 11.30
CA ASP A 50 14.36 1.42 11.15
C ASP A 50 14.30 2.08 9.76
N PHE A 51 13.98 1.30 8.72
CA PHE A 51 13.83 1.79 7.34
C PHE A 51 12.60 1.17 6.68
N VAL A 52 11.69 2.01 6.16
CA VAL A 52 10.44 1.56 5.52
C VAL A 52 10.73 0.69 4.29
N ASN A 53 11.67 1.09 3.44
CA ASN A 53 12.03 0.37 2.22
C ASN A 53 13.21 -0.60 2.47
N SER A 54 13.05 -1.53 3.41
CA SER A 54 14.08 -2.53 3.73
C SER A 54 13.53 -3.95 3.71
N SER A 55 14.40 -4.93 3.45
CA SER A 55 14.04 -6.35 3.51
C SER A 55 13.54 -6.77 4.89
N GLU A 56 14.02 -6.12 5.96
CA GLU A 56 13.52 -6.36 7.30
C GLU A 56 12.05 -5.94 7.42
N THR A 57 11.69 -4.77 6.88
CA THR A 57 10.31 -4.29 6.87
C THR A 57 9.40 -5.22 6.07
N ILE A 58 9.84 -5.67 4.88
CA ILE A 58 9.09 -6.65 4.08
C ILE A 58 8.91 -7.97 4.85
N ASN A 59 9.92 -8.44 5.57
CA ASN A 59 9.81 -9.64 6.40
C ASN A 59 8.82 -9.45 7.56
N LYS A 60 8.81 -8.27 8.21
CA LYS A 60 7.82 -7.93 9.24
C LYS A 60 6.40 -7.89 8.68
N ILE A 61 6.21 -7.28 7.51
CA ILE A 61 4.94 -7.26 6.77
C ILE A 61 4.46 -8.69 6.51
N SER A 62 5.34 -9.54 5.95
CA SER A 62 5.02 -10.93 5.63
C SER A 62 4.59 -11.72 6.87
N LYS A 63 5.33 -11.60 7.98
CA LYS A 63 4.97 -12.25 9.26
C LYS A 63 3.68 -11.74 9.88
N ALA A 64 3.34 -10.48 9.65
CA ALA A 64 2.11 -9.86 10.15
C ALA A 64 0.93 -10.00 9.18
N THR A 65 1.11 -10.65 8.03
CA THR A 65 0.04 -10.85 7.05
C THR A 65 -0.81 -12.05 7.44
N GLU A 66 -2.13 -11.87 7.43
CA GLU A 66 -3.12 -12.90 7.82
C GLU A 66 -4.04 -13.28 6.65
N SER A 67 -3.80 -12.70 5.48
CA SER A 67 -4.69 -12.78 4.32
C SER A 67 -3.92 -13.15 3.05
N LYS A 68 -4.66 -13.39 1.95
CA LYS A 68 -4.10 -13.84 0.67
C LYS A 68 -3.30 -12.76 -0.05
N TYR A 69 -3.70 -11.50 0.11
CA TYR A 69 -3.10 -10.36 -0.58
C TYR A 69 -2.57 -9.33 0.41
N ILE A 70 -1.50 -8.65 0.01
CA ILE A 70 -0.90 -7.56 0.77
C ILE A 70 -1.06 -6.29 -0.05
N LEU A 71 -1.67 -5.26 0.55
CA LEU A 71 -1.64 -3.90 0.01
C LEU A 71 -0.57 -3.12 0.77
N VAL A 72 0.39 -2.54 0.06
CA VAL A 72 1.45 -1.72 0.66
C VAL A 72 1.35 -0.29 0.13
N ILE A 73 1.25 0.68 1.05
CA ILE A 73 1.44 2.10 0.77
C ILE A 73 2.72 2.52 1.46
N ASN A 74 3.80 2.69 0.69
CA ASN A 74 5.15 2.93 1.22
C ASN A 74 5.46 4.43 1.42
N LYS A 75 4.64 5.35 0.91
CA LYS A 75 4.78 6.80 1.08
C LYS A 75 3.84 7.30 2.19
N PRO A 76 4.29 8.17 3.13
CA PRO A 76 3.46 8.70 4.20
C PRO A 76 2.61 9.88 3.69
N ILE A 77 1.74 9.60 2.73
CA ILE A 77 0.85 10.57 2.09
C ILE A 77 -0.59 10.05 2.08
N LYS A 78 -1.55 10.94 1.90
CA LYS A 78 -2.96 10.56 1.68
C LYS A 78 -3.14 10.07 0.24
N ILE A 79 -3.80 8.92 0.09
CA ILE A 79 -4.16 8.34 -1.20
C ILE A 79 -5.63 7.94 -1.13
N ASP A 80 -6.42 8.52 -2.03
CA ASP A 80 -7.81 8.15 -2.22
C ASP A 80 -7.90 6.97 -3.21
N LEU A 81 -8.56 5.89 -2.79
CA LEU A 81 -8.85 4.76 -3.67
C LEU A 81 -9.98 5.12 -4.62
N ALA A 82 -9.77 4.86 -5.91
CA ALA A 82 -10.84 4.93 -6.88
C ALA A 82 -11.87 3.81 -6.60
N PRO A 83 -13.17 4.04 -6.87
CA PRO A 83 -14.18 3.01 -6.71
C PRO A 83 -13.80 1.73 -7.45
N TYR A 84 -13.94 0.59 -6.78
CA TYR A 84 -13.64 -0.76 -7.30
C TYR A 84 -12.17 -1.04 -7.65
N SER A 85 -11.22 -0.20 -7.19
CA SER A 85 -9.81 -0.37 -7.53
C SER A 85 -9.22 -1.65 -6.93
N LEU A 86 -9.60 -2.03 -5.71
CA LEU A 86 -9.09 -3.23 -5.03
C LEU A 86 -9.63 -4.51 -5.67
N GLU A 87 -10.91 -4.54 -6.02
CA GLU A 87 -11.55 -5.62 -6.77
C GLU A 87 -10.83 -5.85 -8.10
N ARG A 88 -10.53 -4.75 -8.80
CA ARG A 88 -9.79 -4.81 -10.07
C ARG A 88 -8.39 -5.37 -9.86
N LEU A 89 -7.64 -4.90 -8.86
CA LEU A 89 -6.30 -5.42 -8.56
C LEU A 89 -6.34 -6.93 -8.27
N ILE A 90 -7.28 -7.40 -7.44
CA ILE A 90 -7.44 -8.83 -7.17
C ILE A 90 -7.77 -9.60 -8.45
N SER A 91 -8.72 -9.13 -9.25
CA SER A 91 -9.12 -9.79 -10.50
C SER A 91 -7.96 -9.91 -11.48
N ILE A 92 -7.13 -8.88 -11.60
CA ILE A 92 -5.92 -8.93 -12.43
C ILE A 92 -4.88 -9.89 -11.83
N ALA A 93 -4.68 -9.89 -10.51
CA ALA A 93 -3.74 -10.80 -9.86
C ALA A 93 -4.12 -12.27 -10.11
N GLU A 94 -5.41 -12.60 -10.02
CA GLU A 94 -5.91 -13.95 -10.25
C GLU A 94 -5.84 -14.37 -11.72
N SER A 95 -6.17 -13.48 -12.64
CA SER A 95 -6.15 -13.79 -14.08
C SER A 95 -4.74 -13.90 -14.67
N THR A 96 -3.78 -13.15 -14.13
CA THR A 96 -2.40 -13.10 -14.64
C THR A 96 -1.42 -13.94 -13.82
N SER A 97 -1.80 -14.37 -12.60
CA SER A 97 -0.89 -14.96 -11.62
C SER A 97 0.33 -14.07 -11.29
N ALA A 98 0.17 -12.74 -11.39
CA ALA A 98 1.24 -11.79 -11.08
C ALA A 98 1.59 -11.80 -9.58
N GLY A 99 2.88 -11.74 -9.26
CA GLY A 99 3.36 -11.67 -7.88
C GLY A 99 3.25 -10.28 -7.24
N ILE A 100 3.29 -9.22 -8.07
CA ILE A 100 3.17 -7.81 -7.64
C ILE A 100 2.34 -7.10 -8.69
N LEU A 101 1.44 -6.23 -8.25
CA LEU A 101 0.68 -5.30 -9.09
C LEU A 101 0.83 -3.88 -8.56
N TYR A 102 0.77 -2.93 -9.48
CA TYR A 102 0.74 -1.50 -9.23
C TYR A 102 -0.19 -0.86 -10.26
N SER A 103 -0.51 0.42 -10.08
CA SER A 103 -1.40 1.14 -10.97
C SER A 103 -0.92 2.55 -11.23
N ASP A 104 -1.30 3.08 -12.38
CA ASP A 104 -1.33 4.52 -12.62
C ASP A 104 -2.04 5.24 -11.48
N TYR A 105 -1.67 6.50 -11.29
CA TYR A 105 -2.31 7.34 -10.30
C TYR A 105 -2.56 8.74 -10.83
N TYR A 106 -3.34 9.49 -10.06
CA TYR A 106 -3.55 10.91 -10.30
C TYR A 106 -3.01 11.69 -9.12
N GLU A 107 -2.25 12.72 -9.42
CA GLU A 107 -1.89 13.72 -8.43
C GLU A 107 -3.03 14.75 -8.35
N MET A 108 -3.55 14.94 -7.15
CA MET A 108 -4.63 15.87 -6.86
C MET A 108 -4.03 17.19 -6.36
N GLY A 109 -4.07 18.22 -7.21
CA GLY A 109 -3.75 19.61 -6.86
C GLY A 109 -4.80 20.56 -7.45
N ASP A 110 -4.42 21.78 -7.83
CA ASP A 110 -5.33 22.74 -8.50
C ASP A 110 -6.00 22.15 -9.75
N ALA A 111 -5.29 21.25 -10.44
CA ALA A 111 -5.81 20.42 -11.50
C ALA A 111 -5.38 18.97 -11.28
N ARG A 112 -6.23 18.03 -11.71
CA ARG A 112 -5.95 16.59 -11.69
C ARG A 112 -4.89 16.26 -12.74
N LYS A 113 -3.72 15.76 -12.32
CA LYS A 113 -2.62 15.39 -13.22
C LYS A 113 -2.48 13.87 -13.32
N PRO A 114 -2.56 13.27 -14.51
CA PRO A 114 -2.35 11.83 -14.68
C PRO A 114 -0.87 11.47 -14.63
N HIS A 115 -0.54 10.38 -13.94
CA HIS A 115 0.78 9.77 -13.90
C HIS A 115 0.68 8.32 -14.39
N PRO A 116 0.74 8.08 -15.72
CA PRO A 116 0.76 6.74 -16.27
C PRO A 116 2.11 6.06 -16.01
N LEU A 117 2.08 4.82 -15.55
CA LEU A 117 3.25 4.00 -15.28
C LEU A 117 3.50 3.03 -16.43
N ILE A 118 4.75 2.57 -16.53
CA ILE A 118 5.16 1.58 -17.53
C ILE A 118 5.03 0.18 -16.97
N ASP A 119 4.65 -0.78 -17.81
CA ASP A 119 4.68 -2.19 -17.44
C ASP A 119 6.11 -2.66 -17.16
N TYR A 120 6.24 -3.62 -16.24
CA TYR A 120 7.52 -4.24 -15.95
C TYR A 120 7.94 -5.11 -17.14
N GLN A 121 9.11 -4.81 -17.70
CA GLN A 121 9.71 -5.60 -18.77
C GLN A 121 10.88 -6.42 -18.22
N THR A 122 10.96 -7.69 -18.60
CA THR A 122 12.08 -8.57 -18.19
C THR A 122 13.40 -7.97 -18.66
N GLY A 123 14.35 -7.79 -17.74
CA GLY A 123 15.64 -7.14 -18.02
C GLY A 123 15.66 -5.63 -17.72
N SER A 124 14.53 -5.04 -17.31
CA SER A 124 14.50 -3.69 -16.74
C SER A 124 15.23 -3.66 -15.41
N LEU A 125 16.47 -3.18 -15.43
CA LEU A 125 17.36 -3.01 -14.28
C LEU A 125 17.46 -1.53 -13.92
N ARG A 126 16.30 -0.90 -13.78
CA ARG A 126 16.18 0.50 -13.42
C ARG A 126 16.04 0.60 -11.91
N ASP A 127 17.01 1.26 -11.27
CA ASP A 127 16.95 1.57 -9.84
C ASP A 127 15.82 2.58 -9.51
N ASP A 128 15.32 3.29 -10.52
CA ASP A 128 14.28 4.32 -10.44
C ASP A 128 12.89 3.85 -10.92
N PHE A 129 12.62 2.54 -10.90
CA PHE A 129 11.31 2.03 -11.29
C PHE A 129 10.22 2.50 -10.31
N ASP A 130 9.22 3.21 -10.81
CA ASP A 130 8.11 3.72 -10.03
C ASP A 130 6.96 2.69 -10.00
N PHE A 131 6.59 2.26 -8.80
CA PHE A 131 5.47 1.34 -8.55
C PHE A 131 4.21 2.09 -8.11
N GLY A 132 4.16 3.41 -8.27
CA GLY A 132 3.11 4.30 -7.75
C GLY A 132 3.59 5.15 -6.58
#